data_AF-A0A838YYA7-F1
#
_entry.id   AF-A0A838YYA7-F1
#
_cell.length_a   1.000
_cell.length_b   1.000
_cell.length_c   1.000
_cell.angle_alpha   90.00
_cell.angle_beta   90.00
_cell.angle_gamma   90.00
#
_symmetry.space_group_name_H-M   'P 1'
#
loop_
_entity.id
_entity.type
_entity.pdbx_description
1 polymer ?
#
loop_
_entity_poly.entity_id
_entity_poly.type
_entity_poly.pdbx_seq_one_letter_code
_entity_poly.pdbx_strand_id
1 'polypeptide(L)'
;MKKNLTYLFVFICLVVSHLAHSQGEIKYITFSGVVIDGQTKEPLPGAYITIPQAGRGTLSNSRGYFGIAVFPGDTVVFSYLGFKKQYHVIPKKTDVDYSVFVELQVDSKMLKEVKVYPFSTEEEFKQALVDMKLPDERERQILRETYSTENVAKLASVHGMTSYDNYKYGQNQFLKQIESRGQVTTNPLLNPFSWANFVKSIKSGAWKDKSWKAGAEAAPSDNVTRDQYFRNMKNGN
;
A
#
# COMPACT_ATOMS: atom_id res chain seq x y z
N MET A 1 -5.55 59.07 -68.39
CA MET A 1 -6.12 59.08 -67.02
C MET A 1 -6.07 57.71 -66.33
N LYS A 2 -6.42 56.60 -67.00
CA LYS A 2 -6.42 55.25 -66.37
C LYS A 2 -5.06 54.79 -65.81
N LYS A 3 -3.94 55.05 -66.51
CA LYS A 3 -2.59 54.66 -66.05
C LYS A 3 -2.16 55.37 -64.75
N ASN A 4 -2.46 56.66 -64.63
CA ASN A 4 -2.14 57.44 -63.43
C ASN A 4 -2.96 56.98 -62.21
N LEU A 5 -4.20 56.52 -62.45
CA LEU A 5 -5.04 55.93 -61.40
C LEU A 5 -4.48 54.58 -60.94
N THR A 6 -3.93 53.77 -61.85
CA THR A 6 -3.27 52.50 -61.51
C THR A 6 -2.01 52.72 -60.68
N TYR A 7 -1.17 53.71 -61.04
CA TYR A 7 0.02 54.04 -60.26
C TYR A 7 -0.32 54.57 -58.86
N LEU A 8 -1.38 55.39 -58.75
CA LEU A 8 -1.87 55.87 -57.46
C LEU A 8 -2.36 54.71 -56.57
N PHE A 9 -3.08 53.76 -57.15
CA PHE A 9 -3.57 52.58 -56.43
C PHE A 9 -2.43 51.70 -55.92
N VAL A 10 -1.40 51.46 -56.75
CA VAL A 10 -0.20 50.70 -56.35
C VAL A 10 0.58 51.41 -55.25
N PHE A 11 0.71 52.74 -55.32
CA PHE A 11 1.36 53.53 -54.28
C PHE A 11 0.60 53.46 -52.94
N ILE A 12 -0.72 53.54 -52.98
CA ILE A 12 -1.57 53.38 -51.79
C ILE A 12 -1.43 51.99 -51.18
N CYS A 13 -1.41 50.92 -51.98
CA CYS A 13 -1.18 49.56 -51.48
C CYS A 13 0.19 49.41 -50.80
N LEU A 14 1.24 50.03 -51.36
CA LEU A 14 2.60 50.03 -50.78
C LEU A 14 2.66 50.76 -49.44
N VAL A 15 1.96 51.88 -49.30
CA VAL A 15 1.88 52.62 -48.03
C VAL A 15 1.07 51.84 -46.98
N VAL A 16 -0.03 51.20 -47.39
CA VAL A 16 -0.87 50.39 -46.49
C VAL A 16 -0.15 49.12 -46.03
N SER A 17 0.74 48.52 -46.84
CA SER A 17 1.54 47.38 -46.40
C SER A 17 2.54 47.70 -45.28
N HIS A 18 2.96 48.96 -45.11
CA HIS A 18 3.82 49.37 -44.00
C HIS A 18 3.06 49.54 -42.66
N LEU A 19 1.73 49.62 -42.71
CA LEU A 19 0.88 49.69 -41.50
C LEU A 19 0.51 48.29 -40.97
N ALA A 20 0.90 47.23 -41.68
CA ALA A 20 0.79 45.86 -41.20
C ALA A 20 1.86 45.59 -40.13
N HIS A 21 1.66 46.13 -38.92
CA HIS A 21 2.42 45.70 -37.76
C HIS A 21 2.08 44.23 -37.47
N SER A 22 3.07 43.35 -37.62
CA SER A 22 3.02 41.99 -37.08
C SER A 22 2.58 42.07 -35.62
N GLN A 23 1.52 41.31 -35.29
CA GLN A 23 1.00 41.21 -33.94
C GLN A 23 2.15 40.82 -33.00
N GLY A 24 2.33 41.56 -31.90
CA GLY A 24 3.37 41.26 -30.92
C GLY A 24 3.21 39.84 -30.42
N GLU A 25 4.16 38.96 -30.76
CA GLU A 25 4.20 37.63 -30.21
C GLU A 25 4.40 37.75 -28.70
N ILE A 26 3.41 37.31 -27.92
CA ILE A 26 3.59 37.13 -26.49
C ILE A 26 4.60 35.99 -26.35
N LYS A 27 5.85 36.34 -26.06
CA LYS A 27 6.94 35.38 -25.91
C LYS A 27 6.69 34.57 -24.65
N TYR A 28 6.65 33.25 -24.79
CA TYR A 28 6.67 32.35 -23.63
C TYR A 28 8.10 32.32 -23.07
N ILE A 29 8.20 32.22 -21.74
CA ILE A 29 9.48 32.07 -21.04
C ILE A 29 9.55 30.69 -20.40
N THR A 30 10.76 30.16 -20.24
CA THR A 30 10.96 28.91 -19.51
C THR A 30 11.02 29.22 -18.03
N PHE A 31 10.05 28.72 -17.27
CA PHE A 31 10.06 28.73 -15.82
C PHE A 31 10.58 27.40 -15.30
N SER A 32 11.69 27.44 -14.59
CA SER A 32 12.35 26.28 -14.01
C SER A 32 12.52 26.44 -12.51
N GLY A 33 12.88 25.37 -11.83
CA GLY A 33 13.14 25.45 -10.40
C GLY A 33 13.24 24.11 -9.74
N VAL A 34 13.34 24.13 -8.42
CA VAL A 34 13.34 22.94 -7.57
C VAL A 34 12.27 23.09 -6.51
N VAL A 35 11.45 22.06 -6.35
CA VAL A 35 10.43 21.96 -5.29
C VAL A 35 11.02 21.16 -4.13
N ILE A 36 11.01 21.75 -2.94
CA ILE A 36 11.51 21.15 -1.71
C ILE A 36 10.50 21.25 -0.57
N ASP A 37 10.65 20.40 0.44
CA ASP A 37 9.95 20.52 1.70
C ASP A 37 10.49 21.72 2.49
N GLY A 38 9.60 22.61 2.96
CA GLY A 38 9.98 23.76 3.78
C GLY A 38 10.61 23.41 5.13
N GLN A 39 10.29 22.24 5.71
CA GLN A 39 10.80 21.78 7.01
C GLN A 39 12.06 20.93 6.87
N THR A 40 12.00 19.84 6.08
CA THR A 40 13.13 18.89 5.98
C THR A 40 14.17 19.34 4.95
N LYS A 41 13.83 20.29 4.06
CA LYS A 41 14.65 20.72 2.91
C LYS A 41 14.93 19.60 1.91
N GLU A 42 14.20 18.49 2.00
CA GLU A 42 14.32 17.40 1.03
C GLU A 42 13.61 17.74 -0.29
N PRO A 43 14.14 17.30 -1.43
CA PRO A 43 13.48 17.48 -2.71
C PRO A 43 12.17 16.68 -2.77
N LEU A 44 11.14 17.27 -3.37
CA LEU A 44 9.82 16.64 -3.53
C LEU A 44 9.66 16.09 -4.96
N PRO A 45 9.90 14.79 -5.20
CA PRO A 45 9.73 14.18 -6.52
C PRO A 45 8.25 13.93 -6.83
N GLY A 46 7.85 14.19 -8.08
CA GLY A 46 6.45 14.02 -8.51
C GLY A 46 5.50 15.10 -7.98
N ALA A 47 6.00 16.25 -7.55
CA ALA A 47 5.19 17.43 -7.28
C ALA A 47 4.48 17.88 -8.55
N TYR A 48 3.21 18.24 -8.45
CA TYR A 48 2.39 18.73 -9.55
C TYR A 48 2.56 20.24 -9.68
N ILE A 49 3.02 20.68 -10.85
CA ILE A 49 3.18 22.10 -11.22
C ILE A 49 2.19 22.38 -12.34
N THR A 50 1.19 23.22 -12.08
CA THR A 50 0.08 23.43 -13.01
C THR A 50 -0.18 24.92 -13.25
N ILE A 51 -0.69 25.26 -14.43
CA ILE A 51 -1.11 26.60 -14.83
C ILE A 51 -2.62 26.51 -15.07
N PRO A 52 -3.46 26.85 -14.07
CA PRO A 52 -4.91 26.64 -14.17
C PRO A 52 -5.54 27.36 -15.37
N GLN A 53 -5.05 28.56 -15.69
CA GLN A 53 -5.57 29.36 -16.81
C GLN A 53 -5.26 28.75 -18.18
N ALA A 54 -4.11 28.10 -18.33
CA ALA A 54 -3.68 27.50 -19.59
C ALA A 54 -4.06 26.00 -19.70
N GLY A 55 -4.52 25.37 -18.61
CA GLY A 55 -4.78 23.93 -18.57
C GLY A 55 -3.54 23.06 -18.79
N ARG A 56 -2.34 23.60 -18.54
CA ARG A 56 -1.05 22.92 -18.75
C ARG A 56 -0.39 22.63 -17.42
N GLY A 57 0.50 21.64 -17.39
CA GLY A 57 1.26 21.30 -16.20
C GLY A 57 2.41 20.35 -16.49
N THR A 58 3.28 20.18 -15.49
CA THR A 58 4.40 19.26 -15.50
C THR A 58 4.57 18.64 -14.10
N LEU A 59 5.43 17.64 -14.01
CA LEU A 59 5.82 17.00 -12.76
C LEU A 59 7.28 17.29 -12.45
N SER A 60 7.62 17.40 -11.16
CA SER A 60 9.02 17.44 -10.75
C SER A 60 9.69 16.06 -10.90
N ASN A 61 10.98 16.05 -11.22
CA ASN A 61 11.78 14.84 -11.36
C ASN A 61 12.24 14.28 -9.99
N SER A 62 13.08 13.24 -10.00
CA SER A 62 13.60 12.59 -8.78
C SER A 62 14.39 13.50 -7.84
N ARG A 63 14.88 14.65 -8.33
CA ARG A 63 15.59 15.67 -7.54
C ARG A 63 14.72 16.90 -7.26
N GLY A 64 13.40 16.82 -7.48
CA GLY A 64 12.47 17.92 -7.29
C GLY A 64 12.54 19.01 -8.37
N TYR A 65 13.37 18.84 -9.41
CA TYR A 65 13.52 19.82 -10.47
C TYR A 65 12.36 19.78 -11.46
N PHE A 66 11.92 20.94 -11.93
CA PHE A 66 10.89 21.10 -12.95
C PHE A 66 11.27 22.17 -13.98
N GLY A 67 10.64 22.09 -15.15
CA GLY A 67 10.69 23.11 -16.19
C GLY A 67 9.35 23.14 -16.95
N ILE A 68 8.79 24.33 -17.11
CA ILE A 68 7.51 24.57 -17.79
C ILE A 68 7.53 25.89 -18.53
N ALA A 69 6.97 25.94 -19.74
CA ALA A 69 6.79 27.18 -20.48
C ALA A 69 5.57 27.94 -19.94
N VAL A 70 5.77 29.20 -19.55
CA VAL A 70 4.75 30.08 -18.96
C VAL A 70 4.69 31.41 -19.72
N PHE A 71 3.55 32.09 -19.67
CA PHE A 71 3.46 33.47 -20.12
C PHE A 71 3.64 34.44 -18.94
N PRO A 72 4.21 35.64 -19.17
CA PRO A 72 4.29 36.67 -18.14
C PRO A 72 2.91 37.02 -17.58
N GLY A 73 2.75 36.91 -16.26
CA GLY A 73 1.47 37.12 -15.56
C GLY A 73 0.66 35.85 -15.27
N ASP A 74 1.08 34.68 -15.75
CA ASP A 74 0.44 33.40 -15.39
C ASP A 74 0.59 33.11 -13.90
N THR A 75 -0.40 32.40 -13.34
CA THR A 75 -0.33 31.85 -11.99
C THR A 75 0.01 30.37 -12.05
N VAL A 76 1.15 29.99 -11.50
CA VAL A 76 1.60 28.61 -11.35
C VAL A 76 1.20 28.10 -9.97
N VAL A 77 0.59 26.92 -9.93
CA VAL A 77 0.14 26.24 -8.72
C VAL A 77 0.98 25.00 -8.51
N PHE A 78 1.63 24.95 -7.35
CA PHE A 78 2.39 23.82 -6.87
C PHE A 78 1.55 23.02 -5.89
N SER A 79 1.50 21.71 -6.07
CA SER A 79 0.78 20.82 -5.16
C SER A 79 1.50 19.48 -5.02
N TYR A 80 1.49 18.95 -3.79
CA TYR A 80 2.06 17.66 -3.47
C TYR A 80 1.25 17.01 -2.34
N LEU A 81 1.22 15.68 -2.30
CA LEU A 81 0.40 14.95 -1.33
C LEU A 81 0.89 15.24 0.09
N GLY A 82 -0.01 15.71 0.95
CA GLY A 82 0.32 16.08 2.33
C GLY A 82 0.88 17.50 2.50
N PHE A 83 0.90 18.31 1.43
CA PHE A 83 1.39 19.70 1.46
C PHE A 83 0.32 20.69 1.04
N LYS A 84 0.44 21.92 1.54
CA LYS A 84 -0.43 23.04 1.17
C LYS A 84 -0.11 23.47 -0.25
N LYS A 85 -1.16 23.75 -1.03
CA LYS A 85 -1.00 24.31 -2.38
C LYS A 85 -0.36 25.68 -2.29
N GLN A 86 0.71 25.90 -3.06
CA GLN A 86 1.39 27.18 -3.15
C GLN A 86 1.15 27.80 -4.51
N TYR A 87 0.89 29.10 -4.51
CA TYR A 87 0.63 29.89 -5.71
C TYR A 87 1.81 30.80 -5.98
N HIS A 88 2.26 30.85 -7.22
CA HIS A 88 3.35 31.71 -7.66
C HIS A 88 2.93 32.44 -8.93
N VAL A 89 3.00 33.77 -8.90
CA VAL A 89 2.64 34.62 -10.05
C VAL A 89 3.91 34.99 -10.79
N ILE A 90 3.94 34.70 -12.08
CA ILE A 90 5.08 35.04 -12.94
C ILE A 90 5.12 36.56 -13.16
N PRO A 91 6.24 37.24 -12.87
CA PRO A 91 6.34 38.68 -13.07
C PRO A 91 6.11 39.08 -14.53
N LYS A 92 5.38 40.20 -14.76
CA LYS A 92 5.01 40.67 -16.11
C LYS A 92 6.17 41.30 -16.91
N LYS A 93 7.29 41.62 -16.25
CA LYS A 93 8.45 42.32 -16.85
C LYS A 93 9.66 41.39 -17.02
N THR A 94 9.41 40.14 -17.41
CA THR A 94 10.46 39.12 -17.51
C THR A 94 10.54 38.62 -18.94
N ASP A 95 11.60 39.03 -19.64
CA ASP A 95 11.91 38.60 -21.02
C ASP A 95 12.96 37.45 -21.07
N VAL A 96 13.38 36.96 -19.91
CA VAL A 96 14.46 35.98 -19.73
C VAL A 96 13.94 34.77 -18.95
N ASP A 97 14.50 33.59 -19.21
CA ASP A 97 14.21 32.39 -18.43
C ASP A 97 14.40 32.63 -16.93
N TYR A 98 13.47 32.10 -16.14
CA TYR A 98 13.32 32.39 -14.72
C TYR A 98 13.44 31.10 -13.90
N SER A 99 14.18 31.14 -12.80
CA SER A 99 14.43 29.97 -11.93
C SER A 99 14.21 30.28 -10.45
N VAL A 100 13.52 29.40 -9.74
CA VAL A 100 13.12 29.61 -8.33
C VAL A 100 13.25 28.34 -7.49
N PHE A 101 13.57 28.53 -6.20
CA PHE A 101 13.39 27.50 -5.18
C PHE A 101 12.02 27.63 -4.53
N VAL A 102 11.21 26.58 -4.62
CA VAL A 102 9.82 26.57 -4.12
C VAL A 102 9.75 25.66 -2.91
N GLU A 103 9.46 26.26 -1.75
CA GLU A 103 9.34 25.54 -0.48
C GLU A 103 7.87 25.28 -0.14
N LEU A 104 7.44 24.02 -0.27
CA LEU A 104 6.09 23.62 0.12
C LEU A 104 5.99 23.41 1.63
N GLN A 105 4.90 23.89 2.21
CA GLN A 105 4.60 23.73 3.63
C GLN A 105 3.68 22.53 3.85
N VAL A 106 3.99 21.69 4.82
CA VAL A 106 3.17 20.52 5.18
C VAL A 106 1.75 20.96 5.55
N ASP A 107 0.74 20.29 4.98
CA ASP A 107 -0.66 20.45 5.35
C ASP A 107 -1.04 19.42 6.42
N SER A 108 -0.68 19.71 7.67
CA SER A 108 -1.09 18.88 8.81
C SER A 108 -2.56 19.11 9.16
N LYS A 109 -3.45 18.69 8.26
CA LYS A 109 -4.88 18.67 8.56
C LYS A 109 -5.18 17.42 9.39
N MET A 110 -5.21 17.57 10.72
CA MET A 110 -5.71 16.53 11.61
C MET A 110 -7.16 16.24 11.26
N LEU A 111 -7.41 15.04 10.70
CA LEU A 111 -8.75 14.55 10.48
C LEU A 111 -9.41 14.29 11.84
N LYS A 112 -10.70 14.62 11.95
CA LYS A 112 -11.47 14.28 13.14
C LYS A 112 -11.56 12.75 13.24
N GLU A 113 -11.33 12.21 14.42
CA GLU A 113 -11.54 10.80 14.71
C GLU A 113 -12.99 10.42 14.37
N VAL A 114 -13.16 9.43 13.47
CA VAL A 114 -14.47 8.88 13.15
C VAL A 114 -14.66 7.63 14.00
N LYS A 115 -15.48 7.73 15.05
CA LYS A 115 -15.89 6.56 15.83
C LYS A 115 -17.03 5.87 15.09
N VAL A 116 -16.72 4.76 14.43
CA VAL A 116 -17.72 3.91 13.77
C VAL A 116 -18.29 2.96 14.81
N TYR A 117 -19.56 3.16 15.14
CA TYR A 117 -20.31 2.21 15.96
C TYR A 117 -21.09 1.26 15.05
N PRO A 118 -21.23 -0.02 15.42
CA PRO A 118 -22.05 -0.98 14.67
C PRO A 118 -23.55 -0.67 14.72
N PHE A 119 -23.99 0.17 15.66
CA PHE A 119 -25.38 0.59 15.83
C PHE A 119 -25.48 2.11 15.62
N SER A 120 -26.58 2.55 15.00
CA SER A 120 -26.76 3.97 14.66
C SER A 120 -27.28 4.78 15.86
N THR A 121 -27.97 4.13 16.79
CA THR A 121 -28.50 4.75 18.01
C THR A 121 -28.29 3.87 19.25
N GLU A 122 -28.35 4.48 20.44
CA GLU A 122 -28.27 3.74 21.71
C GLU A 122 -29.48 2.81 21.92
N GLU A 123 -30.65 3.20 21.42
CA GLU A 123 -31.88 2.40 21.52
C GLU A 123 -31.78 1.11 20.70
N GLU A 124 -31.25 1.19 19.47
CA GLU A 124 -30.96 0.02 18.64
C GLU A 124 -29.99 -0.94 19.33
N PHE A 125 -28.94 -0.41 19.96
CA PHE A 125 -28.00 -1.24 20.72
C PHE A 125 -28.69 -1.95 21.88
N LYS A 126 -29.51 -1.24 22.66
CA LYS A 126 -30.26 -1.84 23.78
C LYS A 126 -31.22 -2.92 23.31
N GLN A 127 -31.94 -2.66 22.22
CA GLN A 127 -32.85 -3.63 21.64
C GLN A 127 -32.10 -4.87 21.16
N ALA A 128 -31.00 -4.69 20.43
CA ALA A 128 -30.16 -5.80 19.97
C ALA A 128 -29.55 -6.61 21.13
N LEU A 129 -29.19 -5.94 22.24
CA LEU A 129 -28.67 -6.59 23.44
C LEU A 129 -29.75 -7.43 24.14
N VAL A 130 -30.99 -6.91 24.22
CA VAL A 130 -32.13 -7.62 24.82
C VAL A 130 -32.56 -8.80 23.94
N ASP A 131 -32.56 -8.61 22.63
CA ASP A 131 -32.93 -9.64 21.66
C ASP A 131 -31.82 -10.68 21.43
N MET A 132 -30.65 -10.46 22.03
CA MET A 132 -29.51 -11.37 21.94
C MET A 132 -29.85 -12.70 22.63
N LYS A 133 -30.11 -13.73 21.81
CA LYS A 133 -30.28 -15.10 22.31
C LYS A 133 -28.92 -15.67 22.71
N LEU A 134 -28.75 -15.93 24.00
CA LEU A 134 -27.58 -16.65 24.48
C LEU A 134 -27.65 -18.11 24.01
N PRO A 135 -26.51 -18.76 23.71
CA PRO A 135 -26.52 -20.14 23.27
C PRO A 135 -27.09 -21.06 24.36
N ASP A 136 -27.95 -22.00 23.95
CA ASP A 136 -28.51 -23.02 24.83
C ASP A 136 -27.39 -23.89 25.43
N GLU A 137 -27.68 -24.62 26.50
CA GLU A 137 -26.67 -25.48 27.15
C GLU A 137 -26.02 -26.49 26.19
N ARG A 138 -26.82 -27.06 25.27
CA ARG A 138 -26.32 -27.94 24.20
C ARG A 138 -25.38 -27.21 23.24
N GLU A 139 -25.72 -25.98 22.84
CA GLU A 139 -24.89 -25.19 21.93
C GLU A 139 -23.59 -24.76 22.62
N ARG A 140 -23.63 -24.42 23.91
CA ARG A 140 -22.43 -24.14 24.70
C ARG A 140 -21.49 -25.35 24.78
N GLN A 141 -22.04 -26.56 24.90
CA GLN A 141 -21.24 -27.79 24.86
C GLN A 141 -20.59 -28.00 23.49
N ILE A 142 -21.35 -27.85 22.40
CA ILE A 142 -20.81 -27.95 21.02
C ILE A 142 -19.72 -26.89 20.78
N LEU A 143 -19.90 -25.66 21.24
CA LEU A 143 -18.90 -24.61 21.11
C LEU A 143 -17.64 -24.95 21.92
N ARG A 144 -17.79 -25.45 23.16
CA ARG A 144 -16.65 -25.90 23.98
C ARG A 144 -15.88 -27.04 23.33
N GLU A 145 -16.59 -27.99 22.73
CA GLU A 145 -15.97 -29.08 22.00
C GLU A 145 -15.28 -28.56 20.75
N THR A 146 -15.93 -27.73 19.93
CA THR A 146 -15.38 -27.18 18.69
C THR A 146 -14.13 -26.33 18.93
N TYR A 147 -14.15 -25.51 19.98
CA TYR A 147 -13.03 -24.65 20.37
C TYR A 147 -12.09 -25.30 21.40
N SER A 148 -12.24 -26.60 21.67
CA SER A 148 -11.29 -27.32 22.53
C SER A 148 -9.90 -27.28 21.88
N THR A 149 -8.84 -27.21 22.69
CA THR A 149 -7.46 -27.16 22.20
C THR A 149 -7.15 -28.31 21.26
N GLU A 150 -7.68 -29.49 21.53
CA GLU A 150 -7.52 -30.69 20.71
C GLU A 150 -8.19 -30.55 19.34
N ASN A 151 -9.46 -30.13 19.30
CA ASN A 151 -10.18 -29.98 18.04
C ASN A 151 -9.64 -28.80 17.20
N VAL A 152 -9.22 -27.71 17.84
CA VAL A 152 -8.53 -26.60 17.16
C VAL A 152 -7.19 -27.05 16.59
N ALA A 153 -6.40 -27.82 17.33
CA ALA A 153 -5.14 -28.38 16.83
C ALA A 153 -5.36 -29.33 15.64
N LYS A 154 -6.41 -30.17 15.72
CA LYS A 154 -6.80 -31.08 14.64
C LYS A 154 -7.25 -30.32 13.37
N LEU A 155 -8.03 -29.26 13.53
CA LEU A 155 -8.44 -28.38 12.43
C LEU A 155 -7.24 -27.67 11.81
N ALA A 156 -6.30 -27.20 12.63
CA ALA A 156 -5.05 -26.60 12.16
C ALA A 156 -4.15 -27.61 11.42
N SER A 157 -4.16 -28.89 11.79
CA SER A 157 -3.35 -29.91 11.11
C SER A 157 -3.90 -30.33 9.75
N VAL A 158 -5.22 -30.23 9.53
CA VAL A 158 -5.84 -30.55 8.24
C VAL A 158 -5.94 -29.33 7.33
N HIS A 159 -5.84 -28.12 7.89
CA HIS A 159 -5.83 -26.90 7.10
C HIS A 159 -4.43 -26.69 6.49
N GLY A 160 -4.36 -26.54 5.16
CA GLY A 160 -3.11 -26.21 4.49
C GLY A 160 -2.57 -24.84 4.93
N MET A 161 -1.28 -24.60 4.72
CA MET A 161 -0.68 -23.31 5.09
C MET A 161 -1.28 -22.17 4.24
N THR A 162 -1.88 -21.17 4.90
CA THR A 162 -2.34 -19.96 4.21
C THR A 162 -1.17 -19.13 3.68
N SER A 163 -1.42 -18.13 2.85
CA SER A 163 -0.39 -17.18 2.41
C SER A 163 0.32 -16.50 3.58
N TYR A 164 -0.41 -16.19 4.67
CA TYR A 164 0.15 -15.63 5.89
C TYR A 164 1.03 -16.65 6.63
N ASP A 165 0.57 -17.90 6.75
CA ASP A 165 1.34 -18.97 7.41
C ASP A 165 2.62 -19.29 6.64
N ASN A 166 2.57 -19.28 5.30
CA ASN A 166 3.74 -19.45 4.44
C ASN A 166 4.75 -18.32 4.63
N TYR A 167 4.31 -17.06 4.69
CA TYR A 167 5.18 -15.92 4.97
C TYR A 167 5.84 -16.04 6.35
N LYS A 168 5.03 -16.32 7.39
CA LYS A 168 5.52 -16.49 8.77
C LYS A 168 6.49 -17.66 8.89
N TYR A 169 6.20 -18.77 8.21
CA TYR A 169 7.10 -19.93 8.14
C TYR A 169 8.43 -19.54 7.48
N GLY A 170 8.41 -18.89 6.32
CA GLY A 170 9.63 -18.42 5.65
C GLY A 170 10.45 -17.47 6.51
N GLN A 171 9.79 -16.51 7.18
CA GLN A 171 10.43 -15.60 8.12
C GLN A 171 11.06 -16.34 9.30
N ASN A 172 10.36 -17.32 9.87
CA ASN A 172 10.88 -18.15 10.96
C ASN A 172 12.07 -19.01 10.52
N GLN A 173 12.07 -19.55 9.29
CA GLN A 173 13.22 -20.29 8.77
C GLN A 173 14.43 -19.38 8.60
N PHE A 174 14.21 -18.16 8.10
CA PHE A 174 15.26 -17.16 7.98
C PHE A 174 15.82 -16.74 9.35
N LEU A 175 14.95 -16.50 10.33
CA LEU A 175 15.35 -16.20 11.71
C LEU A 175 16.15 -17.35 12.33
N LYS A 176 15.67 -18.59 12.19
CA LYS A 176 16.39 -19.78 12.64
C LYS A 176 17.77 -19.89 11.99
N GLN A 177 17.88 -19.60 10.70
CA GLN A 177 19.16 -19.59 10.00
C GLN A 177 20.10 -18.52 10.54
N ILE A 178 19.58 -17.34 10.90
CA ILE A 178 20.37 -16.28 11.53
C ILE A 178 20.82 -16.69 12.93
N GLU A 179 19.92 -17.20 13.77
CA GLU A 179 20.23 -17.68 15.12
C GLU A 179 21.23 -18.83 15.09
N SER A 180 21.12 -19.73 14.12
CA SER A 180 22.01 -20.86 13.97
C SER A 180 23.37 -20.54 13.33
N ARG A 181 23.61 -19.31 12.80
CA ARG A 181 24.91 -18.93 12.17
C ARG A 181 26.10 -18.97 13.13
N GLY A 182 25.87 -19.02 14.44
CA GLY A 182 26.92 -19.21 15.45
C GLY A 182 26.87 -20.58 16.16
N GLN A 183 25.90 -21.42 15.84
CA GLN A 183 25.74 -22.74 16.46
C GLN A 183 26.34 -23.81 15.56
N VAL A 184 27.19 -24.67 16.12
CA VAL A 184 27.70 -25.84 15.40
C VAL A 184 26.53 -26.80 15.20
N THR A 185 26.22 -27.15 13.95
CA THR A 185 25.21 -28.16 13.65
C THR A 185 25.70 -29.51 14.16
N THR A 186 25.35 -29.89 15.38
CA THR A 186 25.74 -31.18 15.95
C THR A 186 25.00 -32.28 15.22
N ASN A 187 25.71 -33.22 14.58
CA ASN A 187 25.09 -34.40 14.00
C ASN A 187 24.45 -35.24 15.13
N PRO A 188 23.12 -35.41 15.15
CA PRO A 188 22.44 -36.18 16.20
C PRO A 188 22.97 -37.61 16.32
N LEU A 189 23.44 -38.20 15.21
CA LEU A 189 23.99 -39.56 15.17
C LEU A 189 25.35 -39.69 15.87
N LEU A 190 26.07 -38.58 16.07
CA LEU A 190 27.38 -38.59 16.73
C LEU A 190 27.28 -38.18 18.21
N ASN A 191 26.07 -37.96 18.74
CA ASN A 191 25.85 -37.56 20.12
C ASN A 191 25.82 -38.79 21.07
N PRO A 192 26.85 -39.00 21.92
CA PRO A 192 26.95 -40.19 22.78
C PRO A 192 25.84 -40.26 23.84
N PHE A 193 25.32 -39.11 24.29
CA PHE A 193 24.22 -39.07 25.28
C PHE A 193 22.88 -39.44 24.65
N SER A 194 22.67 -39.11 23.37
CA SER A 194 21.47 -39.52 22.63
C SER A 194 21.45 -41.04 22.43
N TRP A 195 22.60 -41.67 22.16
CA TRP A 195 22.74 -43.13 22.11
C TRP A 195 22.49 -43.79 23.48
N ALA A 196 22.99 -43.21 24.57
CA ALA A 196 22.73 -43.73 25.91
C ALA A 196 21.22 -43.71 26.24
N ASN A 197 20.54 -42.61 25.90
CA ASN A 197 19.09 -42.48 26.09
C ASN A 197 18.30 -43.44 25.18
N PHE A 198 18.76 -43.64 23.94
CA PHE A 198 18.17 -44.60 23.00
C PHE A 198 18.28 -46.05 23.51
N VAL A 199 19.46 -46.47 23.94
CA VAL A 199 19.65 -47.81 24.52
C VAL A 199 18.82 -47.97 25.80
N LYS A 200 18.71 -46.91 26.61
CA LYS A 200 17.87 -46.91 27.81
C LYS A 200 16.38 -47.05 27.48
N SER A 201 15.88 -46.41 26.42
CA SER A 201 14.47 -46.49 26.02
C SER A 201 14.09 -47.87 25.46
N ILE A 202 15.02 -48.51 24.75
CA ILE A 202 14.89 -49.92 24.34
C ILE A 202 14.80 -50.81 25.57
N LYS A 203 15.71 -50.63 26.53
CA LYS A 203 15.78 -51.47 27.74
C LYS A 203 14.58 -51.25 28.68
N SER A 204 14.04 -50.03 28.74
CA SER A 204 12.87 -49.70 29.57
C SER A 204 11.55 -50.16 28.94
N GLY A 205 11.56 -50.76 27.75
CA GLY A 205 10.35 -51.24 27.08
C GLY A 205 9.44 -50.14 26.56
N ALA A 206 9.94 -48.90 26.40
CA ALA A 206 9.15 -47.78 25.88
C ALA A 206 8.53 -48.08 24.50
N TRP A 207 9.20 -48.93 23.72
CA TRP A 207 8.77 -49.37 22.38
C TRP A 207 7.67 -50.44 22.39
N LYS A 208 7.32 -50.98 23.56
CA LYS A 208 6.16 -51.89 23.71
C LYS A 208 4.86 -51.12 23.91
N ASP A 209 4.95 -49.84 24.27
CA ASP A 209 3.79 -48.98 24.38
C ASP A 209 3.26 -48.65 22.97
N LYS A 210 2.00 -49.01 22.73
CA LYS A 210 1.29 -48.78 21.47
C LYS A 210 0.40 -47.53 21.53
N SER A 211 0.59 -46.66 22.52
CA SER A 211 -0.10 -45.37 22.63
C SER A 211 -0.09 -44.55 21.33
N TRP A 212 0.98 -44.65 20.54
CA TRP A 212 1.06 -44.02 19.21
C TRP A 212 0.01 -44.52 18.20
N LYS A 213 -0.49 -45.76 18.33
CA LYS A 213 -1.54 -46.29 17.46
C LYS A 213 -2.87 -45.57 17.64
N ALA A 214 -3.18 -45.13 18.87
CA ALA A 214 -4.37 -44.35 19.15
C ALA A 214 -4.34 -42.99 18.42
N GLY A 215 -3.16 -42.35 18.35
CA GLY A 215 -2.97 -41.12 17.56
C GLY A 215 -3.05 -41.34 16.06
N ALA A 216 -2.56 -42.49 15.56
CA ALA A 216 -2.64 -42.86 14.15
C ALA A 216 -4.07 -43.24 13.70
N GLU A 217 -4.85 -43.89 14.57
CA GLU A 217 -6.26 -44.20 14.32
C GLU A 217 -7.17 -42.96 14.40
N ALA A 218 -6.79 -41.95 15.18
CA ALA A 218 -7.49 -40.67 15.28
C ALA A 218 -7.20 -39.71 14.09
N ALA A 219 -6.14 -39.98 13.32
CA ALA A 219 -5.79 -39.21 12.14
C ALA A 219 -6.77 -39.55 10.99
N PRO A 220 -7.40 -38.55 10.34
CA PRO A 220 -8.25 -38.79 9.19
C PRO A 220 -7.43 -39.43 8.06
N SER A 221 -7.93 -40.50 7.44
CA SER A 221 -7.24 -41.13 6.30
C SER A 221 -7.16 -40.15 5.13
N ASP A 222 -6.01 -40.09 4.45
CA ASP A 222 -5.73 -39.08 3.41
C ASP A 222 -6.73 -39.02 2.24
N ASN A 223 -7.55 -40.07 2.05
CA ASN A 223 -8.48 -40.21 0.93
C ASN A 223 -9.97 -40.15 1.30
N VAL A 224 -10.35 -39.80 2.54
CA VAL A 224 -11.78 -39.64 2.87
C VAL A 224 -12.29 -38.24 2.51
N THR A 225 -13.40 -38.20 1.78
CA THR A 225 -14.14 -36.95 1.61
C THR A 225 -14.75 -36.54 2.96
N ARG A 226 -14.88 -35.24 3.22
CA ARG A 226 -15.48 -34.67 4.44
C ARG A 226 -16.75 -35.41 4.89
N ASP A 227 -17.66 -35.67 3.96
CA ASP A 227 -18.95 -36.31 4.26
C ASP A 227 -18.82 -37.79 4.64
N GLN A 228 -17.81 -38.49 4.10
CA GLN A 228 -17.48 -39.86 4.49
C GLN A 228 -16.89 -39.92 5.89
N TYR A 229 -16.02 -38.95 6.25
CA TYR A 229 -15.43 -38.86 7.59
C TYR A 229 -16.50 -38.71 8.69
N PHE A 230 -17.44 -37.76 8.51
CA PHE A 230 -18.49 -37.53 9.49
C PHE A 230 -19.53 -38.66 9.56
N ARG A 231 -19.80 -39.38 8.47
CA ARG A 231 -20.63 -40.60 8.53
C ARG A 231 -19.95 -41.72 9.31
N ASN A 232 -18.65 -41.92 9.11
CA ASN A 232 -17.89 -42.97 9.79
C ASN A 232 -17.78 -42.70 11.30
N MET A 233 -17.58 -41.44 11.70
CA MET A 233 -17.64 -41.01 13.12
C MET A 233 -19.01 -41.28 13.76
N LYS A 234 -20.10 -41.13 13.01
CA LYS A 234 -21.47 -41.34 13.52
C LYS A 234 -21.83 -42.83 13.67
N ASN A 235 -21.13 -43.70 12.96
CA ASN A 235 -21.36 -45.15 12.92
C ASN A 235 -20.33 -45.96 13.75
N GLY A 236 -19.28 -45.30 14.28
CA GLY A 236 -18.25 -45.92 15.11
C GLY A 236 -18.51 -45.70 16.59
N ASN A 237 -19.36 -46.54 17.18
CA ASN A 237 -19.44 -46.85 18.61
C ASN A 237 -19.62 -48.37 18.75
#